data_AF-A0A6V7K8V1-F1
#
_entry.id   AF-A0A6V7K8V1-F1
#
_cell.length_a   1.000
_cell.length_b   1.000
_cell.length_c   1.000
_cell.angle_alpha   90.00
_cell.angle_beta   90.00
_cell.angle_gamma   90.00
#
_symmetry.space_group_name_H-M   'P 1'
#
loop_
_entity.id
_entity.type
_entity.pdbx_description
1 polymer ?
#
loop_
_entity_poly.entity_id
_entity_poly.type
_entity_poly.pdbx_seq_one_letter_code
_entity_poly.pdbx_strand_id
1 'polypeptide(L)' 'KEGHYQVILKRVELPVVNPTSCQNSLRTTRLGKHFVLDKSFVCAGGEPGKDTCR' A
#
# COMPACT_ATOMS: atom_id res chain seq x y z
N LYS A 1 5.61 16.55 -0.72
CA LYS A 1 5.90 16.73 0.72
C LYS A 1 7.07 15.81 1.03
N GLU A 2 8.20 16.33 1.48
CA GLU A 2 9.33 15.50 1.88
C GLU A 2 9.00 14.74 3.17
N GLY A 3 9.39 13.48 3.21
CA GLY A 3 9.34 12.63 4.40
C GLY A 3 10.47 12.95 5.35
N HIS A 4 10.21 12.95 6.65
CA HIS A 4 11.28 13.06 7.65
C HIS A 4 11.47 11.73 8.35
N TYR A 5 12.73 11.34 8.52
CA TYR A 5 13.07 10.16 9.30
C TYR A 5 12.52 10.27 10.72
N GLN A 6 11.82 9.24 11.17
CA GLN A 6 11.18 9.21 12.48
C GLN A 6 12.06 8.41 13.46
N VAL A 7 12.60 9.07 14.48
CA VAL A 7 13.38 8.42 15.56
C VAL A 7 12.50 7.81 16.65
N ILE A 8 11.21 8.17 16.68
CA ILE A 8 10.21 7.65 17.60
C ILE A 8 9.28 6.73 16.82
N LEU A 9 9.07 5.51 17.33
CA LEU A 9 8.16 4.53 16.72
C LEU A 9 6.74 5.10 16.68
N LYS A 10 6.15 5.06 15.49
CA LYS A 10 4.75 5.45 15.24
C LYS A 10 3.96 4.25 14.73
N ARG A 11 2.65 4.27 14.97
CA ARG A 11 1.72 3.25 14.48
C ARG A 11 0.56 3.89 13.74
N VAL A 12 0.00 3.16 12.79
CA VAL A 12 -1.24 3.48 12.09
C VAL A 12 -2.06 2.20 11.95
N GLU A 13 -3.37 2.31 12.08
CA GLU A 13 -4.30 1.21 11.84
C GLU A 13 -4.81 1.32 10.40
N LEU A 14 -4.70 0.23 9.64
CA LEU A 14 -5.13 0.14 8.24
C LEU A 14 -5.93 -1.15 8.02
N PRO A 15 -6.98 -1.12 7.20
CA PRO A 15 -7.74 -2.32 6.86
C PRO A 15 -6.95 -3.21 5.89
N VAL A 16 -7.18 -4.52 5.98
CA VAL A 16 -6.70 -5.48 4.98
C VAL A 16 -7.51 -5.29 3.69
N VAL A 17 -6.82 -5.23 2.56
CA VAL A 17 -7.42 -5.05 1.24
C VAL A 17 -7.54 -6.40 0.53
N ASN A 18 -8.67 -6.62 -0.15
CA ASN A 18 -8.87 -7.82 -0.94
C ASN A 18 -7.77 -7.96 -2.03
N PRO A 19 -7.16 -9.15 -2.20
CA PRO A 19 -6.07 -9.36 -3.16
C PRO A 19 -6.42 -8.97 -4.60
N THR A 20 -7.64 -9.24 -5.06
CA THR A 20 -8.10 -8.90 -6.41
C THR A 20 -8.18 -7.39 -6.61
N SER A 21 -8.70 -6.66 -5.63
CA SER A 21 -8.74 -5.20 -5.66
C SER A 21 -7.32 -4.62 -5.68
N CYS A 22 -6.43 -5.13 -4.82
CA CYS A 22 -5.04 -4.68 -4.78
C CYS A 22 -4.31 -4.93 -6.10
N GLN A 23 -4.46 -6.11 -6.69
CA GLN A 23 -3.92 -6.45 -8.01
C GLN A 23 -4.39 -5.47 -9.09
N ASN A 24 -5.68 -5.14 -9.11
CA ASN A 24 -6.24 -4.23 -10.09
C ASN A 24 -5.75 -2.79 -9.89
N SER A 25 -5.67 -2.34 -8.63
CA SER A 25 -5.09 -1.03 -8.30
C SER A 25 -3.62 -0.93 -8.68
N LEU A 26 -2.80 -1.96 -8.42
CA LEU A 26 -1.38 -1.93 -8.77
C LEU A 26 -1.16 -1.88 -10.30
N ARG A 27 -2.05 -2.50 -11.08
CA ARG A 27 -2.01 -2.47 -12.55
C ARG A 27 -2.29 -1.10 -13.17
N THR A 28 -2.93 -0.18 -12.44
CA THR A 28 -3.15 1.20 -12.90
C THR A 28 -1.99 2.14 -12.57
N THR A 29 -1.00 1.66 -11.81
CA THR A 29 0.21 2.43 -11.48
C THR A 29 1.30 2.24 -12.56
N ARG A 30 2.50 2.79 -12.30
CA ARG A 30 3.71 2.58 -13.12
C ARG A 30 4.10 1.11 -13.33
N LEU A 31 3.58 0.18 -12.52
CA LEU A 31 3.80 -1.26 -12.68
C LEU A 31 3.09 -1.83 -13.92
N GLY A 32 2.03 -1.17 -14.39
CA GLY A 32 1.34 -1.47 -15.63
C GLY A 32 0.44 -2.72 -15.59
N LYS A 33 -0.35 -2.88 -16.66
CA LYS A 33 -1.42 -3.88 -16.78
C LYS A 33 -0.97 -5.36 -16.65
N HIS A 34 0.31 -5.65 -16.86
CA HIS A 34 0.85 -7.00 -16.81
C HIS A 34 1.40 -7.40 -15.43
N PHE A 35 1.39 -6.48 -14.45
CA PHE A 35 1.79 -6.80 -13.08
C PHE A 35 0.98 -7.98 -12.53
N VAL A 36 1.64 -8.88 -11.80
CA VAL A 36 1.02 -10.01 -11.09
C VAL A 36 1.47 -9.94 -9.63
N LEU A 37 0.50 -9.80 -8.74
CA LEU A 37 0.70 -9.87 -7.30
C LEU A 37 0.87 -11.35 -6.93
N ASP A 38 2.01 -11.70 -6.36
CA ASP A 38 2.26 -13.07 -5.90
C ASP A 38 1.39 -13.39 -4.66
N LYS A 39 1.02 -14.67 -4.52
CA LYS A 39 0.10 -15.14 -3.48
C LYS A 39 0.68 -15.04 -2.07
N SER A 40 1.99 -14.86 -1.94
CA SER A 40 2.66 -14.63 -0.66
C SER A 40 2.48 -13.21 -0.11
N PHE A 41 1.96 -12.27 -0.91
CA PHE A 41 1.75 -10.88 -0.50
C PHE A 41 0.34 -10.62 0.04
N VAL A 42 0.26 -9.68 0.98
CA VAL A 42 -0.99 -9.08 1.47
C VAL A 42 -0.94 -7.57 1.28
N CYS A 43 -2.10 -6.95 1.08
CA CYS A 43 -2.21 -5.51 0.96
C CYS A 43 -3.02 -4.94 2.13
N ALA A 44 -2.63 -3.75 2.60
CA ALA A 44 -3.37 -2.98 3.60
C ALA A 44 -3.42 -1.51 3.20
N GLY A 45 -4.53 -0.82 3.47
CA GLY A 45 -4.72 0.59 3.14
C GLY A 45 -6.00 0.90 2.39
N GLY A 46 -5.98 1.95 1.56
CA GLY A 46 -7.16 2.49 0.88
C GLY A 46 -7.83 3.65 1.62
N GLU A 47 -7.25 4.10 2.74
CA GLU A 47 -7.71 5.28 3.49
C GLU A 47 -6.88 6.52 3.12
N PRO A 48 -7.49 7.58 2.57
CA PRO A 48 -6.78 8.80 2.23
C PRO A 48 -6.07 9.40 3.44
N GLY A 49 -4.77 9.65 3.32
CA GLY A 49 -3.99 10.30 4.36
C GLY A 49 -3.52 9.39 5.50
N LYS A 50 -3.89 8.10 5.50
CA LYS A 50 -3.32 7.09 6.40
C LYS A 50 -2.41 6.14 5.60
N ASP A 51 -1.12 6.22 5.89
CA ASP A 51 -0.11 5.35 5.29
C ASP A 51 1.03 5.12 6.30
N THR A 52 1.79 4.05 6.09
CA THR A 52 2.91 3.64 6.93
C THR A 52 4.15 4.49 6.69
N CYS A 53 4.34 4.98 5.48
CA CYS A 53 5.49 5.79 5.09
C CYS A 53 5.06 7.25 4.88
N ARG A 54 5.81 8.18 5.48
CA ARG A 54 5.99 9.55 4.99
C ARG A 54 7.39 10.00 5.29
#